data_AF-A0A1Q7T1U7-F1
#
_entry.id   AF-A0A1Q7T1U7-F1
#
_cell.length_a   1.000
_cell.length_b   1.000
_cell.length_c   1.000
_cell.angle_alpha   90.00
_cell.angle_beta   90.00
_cell.angle_gamma   90.00
#
_symmetry.space_group_name_H-M   'P 1'
#
loop_
_entity.id
_entity.type
_entity.pdbx_description
1 polymer ?
#
loop_
_entity_poly.entity_id
_entity_poly.type
_entity_poly.pdbx_seq_one_letter_code
_entity_poly.pdbx_strand_id
1 'polypeptide(L)'
;MSKASDSILRIPIALAHEKLGLSPNQISAFGFLVGMAAAGLTAAGYIHWGIITLAISQIADGVDGGVARRYNLESKQGRLLEVVYDRLNELAILLALAFAGYATLMLAGLAFLTILLSTAVEPYSHFDPGFKRFIIYFGYAATMLFHVPGFQIALGVIFLANLSAFAAGTVIADYRLQAEIDRQAMIRRENERAMGLPPQPEDPPSFLSKLFS
;
A
#
# COMPACT_ATOMS: atom_id res chain seq x y z
N MET A 1 -10.95 5.77 -7.41
CA MET A 1 -11.76 5.79 -6.17
C MET A 1 -13.11 6.43 -6.46
N SER A 2 -14.20 5.82 -5.99
CA SER A 2 -15.61 6.23 -6.26
C SER A 2 -15.96 7.55 -5.57
N LYS A 3 -16.79 8.38 -6.23
CA LYS A 3 -17.32 9.70 -5.78
C LYS A 3 -17.90 9.72 -4.35
N ALA A 4 -18.21 8.56 -3.76
CA ALA A 4 -18.75 8.44 -2.41
C ALA A 4 -17.72 8.73 -1.28
N SER A 5 -16.44 8.36 -1.47
CA SER A 5 -15.40 8.55 -0.45
C SER A 5 -15.05 10.03 -0.24
N ASP A 6 -15.11 10.82 -1.32
CA ASP A 6 -14.91 12.27 -1.30
C ASP A 6 -15.94 13.01 -0.43
N SER A 7 -17.13 12.45 -0.20
CA SER A 7 -18.18 13.11 0.59
C SER A 7 -17.89 13.08 2.09
N ILE A 8 -17.37 11.95 2.60
CA ILE A 8 -17.17 11.73 4.04
C ILE A 8 -15.92 12.47 4.55
N LEU A 9 -14.85 12.49 3.76
CA LEU A 9 -13.59 13.13 4.14
C LEU A 9 -13.56 14.64 3.86
N ARG A 10 -14.56 15.19 3.15
CA ARG A 10 -14.64 16.63 2.83
C ARG A 10 -14.53 17.53 4.06
N ILE A 11 -15.22 17.18 5.14
CA ILE A 11 -15.27 17.95 6.38
C ILE A 11 -13.90 17.95 7.09
N PRO A 12 -13.28 16.79 7.38
CA PRO A 12 -11.96 16.78 8.01
C PRO A 12 -10.85 17.36 7.12
N ILE A 13 -10.92 17.18 5.80
CA ILE A 13 -9.98 17.81 4.84
C ILE A 13 -10.07 19.33 4.91
N ALA A 14 -11.29 19.89 4.83
CA ALA A 14 -11.50 21.34 4.92
C ALA A 14 -11.11 21.86 6.31
N LEU A 15 -11.38 21.11 7.38
CA LEU A 15 -10.98 21.51 8.73
C LEU A 15 -9.46 21.55 8.90
N ALA A 16 -8.76 20.51 8.47
CA ALA A 16 -7.32 20.39 8.64
C ALA A 16 -6.54 21.45 7.83
N HIS A 17 -6.93 21.69 6.57
CA HIS A 17 -6.20 22.61 5.71
C HIS A 17 -6.77 24.03 5.71
N GLU A 18 -8.09 24.20 5.53
CA GLU A 18 -8.69 25.54 5.41
C GLU A 18 -8.82 26.25 6.77
N LYS A 19 -9.04 25.52 7.87
CA LYS A 19 -9.14 26.15 9.21
C LYS A 19 -7.84 26.12 10.02
N LEU A 20 -7.11 25.00 10.00
CA LEU A 20 -5.89 24.84 10.80
C LEU A 20 -4.60 25.15 10.04
N GLY A 21 -4.66 25.33 8.71
CA GLY A 21 -3.50 25.66 7.88
C GLY A 21 -2.45 24.55 7.81
N LEU A 22 -2.81 23.31 8.15
CA LEU A 22 -1.85 22.20 8.18
C LEU A 22 -1.48 21.76 6.76
N SER A 23 -0.19 21.60 6.51
CA SER A 23 0.31 20.98 5.28
C SER A 23 0.04 19.47 5.27
N PRO A 24 -0.08 18.82 4.08
CA PRO A 24 -0.21 17.36 3.98
C PRO A 24 0.86 16.62 4.79
N ASN A 25 2.13 17.02 4.67
CA ASN A 25 3.25 16.38 5.38
C ASN A 25 3.11 16.44 6.91
N GLN A 26 2.55 17.52 7.47
CA GLN A 26 2.30 17.62 8.91
C GLN A 26 1.19 16.66 9.36
N ILE A 27 0.15 16.50 8.53
CA ILE A 27 -0.93 15.55 8.79
C ILE A 27 -0.39 14.11 8.70
N SER A 28 0.46 13.80 7.71
CA SER A 28 1.14 12.51 7.60
C SER A 28 2.03 12.20 8.80
N ALA A 29 2.83 13.17 9.25
CA ALA A 29 3.68 13.00 10.43
C ALA A 29 2.85 12.76 11.71
N PHE A 30 1.72 13.45 11.84
CA PHE A 30 0.77 13.20 12.92
C PHE A 30 0.16 11.79 12.83
N GLY A 31 -0.32 11.38 11.64
CA GLY A 31 -0.85 10.05 11.38
C GLY A 31 0.16 8.95 11.72
N PHE A 32 1.43 9.15 11.35
CA PHE A 32 2.55 8.28 11.72
C PHE A 32 2.73 8.16 13.24
N LEU A 33 2.82 9.28 13.96
CA LEU A 33 3.00 9.25 15.42
C LEU A 33 1.83 8.59 16.14
N VAL A 34 0.60 8.83 15.68
CA VAL A 34 -0.60 8.16 16.20
C VAL A 34 -0.55 6.66 15.91
N GLY A 35 -0.08 6.25 14.72
CA GLY A 35 0.11 4.84 14.38
C GLY A 35 1.14 4.15 15.27
N MET A 36 2.26 4.81 15.55
CA MET A 36 3.26 4.32 16.51
C MET A 36 2.70 4.22 17.93
N ALA A 37 1.89 5.18 18.37
CA ALA A 37 1.20 5.12 19.66
C ALA A 37 0.21 3.95 19.71
N ALA A 38 -0.52 3.68 18.62
CA ALA A 38 -1.41 2.53 18.50
C ALA A 38 -0.66 1.19 18.65
N ALA A 39 0.50 1.06 18.02
CA ALA A 39 1.37 -0.10 18.17
C ALA A 39 1.88 -0.23 19.61
N GLY A 40 2.31 0.86 20.24
CA GLY A 40 2.75 0.87 21.65
C GLY A 40 1.65 0.43 22.62
N LEU A 41 0.42 0.97 22.47
CA LEU A 41 -0.74 0.55 23.26
C LEU A 41 -1.08 -0.92 23.06
N THR A 42 -1.01 -1.40 21.81
CA THR A 42 -1.25 -2.81 21.47
C THR A 42 -0.21 -3.71 22.15
N ALA A 43 1.07 -3.37 22.05
CA ALA A 43 2.16 -4.12 22.68
C ALA A 43 2.07 -4.15 24.21
N ALA A 44 1.55 -3.07 24.82
CA ALA A 44 1.30 -2.98 26.25
C ALA A 44 0.03 -3.74 26.71
N GLY A 45 -0.68 -4.42 25.80
CA GLY A 45 -1.88 -5.19 26.11
C GLY A 45 -3.19 -4.39 26.12
N TYR A 46 -3.14 -3.07 25.88
CA TYR A 46 -4.32 -2.22 25.77
C TYR A 46 -4.96 -2.31 24.38
N ILE A 47 -5.35 -3.53 23.97
CA ILE A 47 -5.75 -3.84 22.59
C ILE A 47 -6.91 -2.96 22.09
N HIS A 48 -7.92 -2.71 22.93
CA HIS A 48 -9.06 -1.87 22.56
C HIS A 48 -8.63 -0.45 22.18
N TRP A 49 -7.77 0.16 23.01
CA TRP A 49 -7.24 1.50 22.76
C TRP A 49 -6.23 1.51 21.61
N GLY A 50 -5.44 0.44 21.45
CA GLY A 50 -4.56 0.26 20.31
C GLY A 50 -5.33 0.29 18.99
N ILE A 51 -6.42 -0.47 18.88
CA ILE A 51 -7.24 -0.54 17.66
C ILE A 51 -7.98 0.77 17.38
N ILE A 52 -8.53 1.44 18.40
CA ILE A 52 -9.15 2.76 18.23
C ILE A 52 -8.11 3.79 17.74
N THR A 53 -6.92 3.78 18.33
CA THR A 53 -5.84 4.70 17.95
C THR A 53 -5.34 4.43 16.53
N LEU A 54 -5.26 3.15 16.13
CA LEU A 54 -4.94 2.76 14.76
C LEU A 54 -5.96 3.30 13.75
N ALA A 55 -7.25 3.29 14.10
CA ALA A 55 -8.30 3.88 13.26
C ALA A 55 -8.13 5.39 13.10
N ILE A 56 -7.75 6.11 14.16
CA ILE A 56 -7.47 7.54 14.09
C ILE A 56 -6.28 7.82 13.16
N SER A 57 -5.20 7.02 13.27
CA SER A 57 -4.04 7.09 12.37
C SER A 57 -4.45 6.92 10.90
N GLN A 58 -5.25 5.91 10.57
CA GLN A 58 -5.72 5.70 9.18
C GLN A 58 -6.66 6.79 8.67
N ILE A 59 -7.46 7.40 9.53
CA ILE A 59 -8.26 8.57 9.15
C ILE A 59 -7.34 9.73 8.80
N ALA A 60 -6.26 9.96 9.57
CA ALA A 60 -5.27 10.99 9.26
C ALA A 60 -4.59 10.75 7.90
N ASP A 61 -4.18 9.50 7.60
CA ASP A 61 -3.64 9.09 6.29
C ASP A 61 -4.69 9.30 5.16
N GLY A 62 -5.99 9.11 5.44
CA GLY A 62 -7.02 9.44 4.45
C GLY A 62 -7.17 10.95 4.20
N VAL A 63 -6.98 11.75 5.25
CA VAL A 63 -7.10 13.21 5.21
C VAL A 63 -5.90 13.85 4.52
N ASP A 64 -4.67 13.42 4.79
CA ASP A 64 -3.47 14.01 4.19
C ASP A 64 -3.46 13.89 2.65
N GLY A 65 -3.78 12.72 2.10
CA GLY A 65 -3.86 12.47 0.68
C GLY A 65 -5.06 13.20 0.07
N GLY A 66 -6.14 13.34 0.83
CA GLY A 66 -7.29 14.16 0.46
C GLY A 66 -6.93 15.65 0.32
N VAL A 67 -6.18 16.20 1.26
CA VAL A 67 -5.64 17.58 1.21
C VAL A 67 -4.68 17.71 0.03
N ALA A 68 -3.73 16.79 -0.14
CA ALA A 68 -2.74 16.83 -1.22
C ALA A 68 -3.41 16.88 -2.60
N ARG A 69 -4.42 16.03 -2.83
CA ARG A 69 -5.20 16.00 -4.08
C ARG A 69 -6.04 17.26 -4.28
N ARG A 70 -6.77 17.68 -3.23
CA ARG A 70 -7.73 18.79 -3.34
C ARG A 70 -7.06 20.14 -3.59
N TYR A 71 -5.88 20.36 -3.00
CA TYR A 71 -5.16 21.63 -3.12
C TYR A 71 -3.94 21.56 -4.06
N ASN A 72 -3.80 20.47 -4.83
CA ASN A 72 -2.66 20.25 -5.75
C ASN A 72 -1.28 20.38 -5.05
N LEU A 73 -1.19 19.88 -3.83
CA LEU A 73 0.03 19.91 -3.01
C LEU A 73 0.82 18.58 -3.08
N GLU A 74 0.52 17.72 -4.05
CA GLU A 74 1.26 16.48 -4.25
C GLU A 74 2.73 16.76 -4.60
N SER A 75 3.64 16.07 -3.91
CA SER A 75 5.08 16.15 -4.19
C SER A 75 5.70 14.76 -4.23
N LYS A 76 6.77 14.59 -5.03
CA LYS A 76 7.52 13.32 -5.10
C LYS A 76 8.10 12.94 -3.74
N GLN A 77 8.61 13.92 -3.00
CA GLN A 77 9.17 13.71 -1.65
C GLN A 77 8.08 13.31 -0.65
N GLY A 78 6.92 13.99 -0.68
CA GLY A 78 5.77 13.65 0.17
C GLY A 78 5.29 12.22 -0.08
N ARG A 79 5.16 11.82 -1.34
CA ARG A 79 4.75 10.45 -1.71
C ARG A 79 5.75 9.38 -1.23
N LEU A 80 7.06 9.66 -1.30
CA LEU A 80 8.07 8.74 -0.76
C LEU A 80 7.96 8.63 0.77
N LEU A 81 7.75 9.77 1.44
CA LEU A 81 7.62 9.81 2.90
C LEU A 81 6.37 9.06 3.37
N GLU A 82 5.25 9.20 2.66
CA GLU A 82 3.99 8.48 2.89
C GLU A 82 4.22 6.96 2.82
N VAL A 83 4.88 6.46 1.76
CA VAL A 83 5.23 5.03 1.65
C VAL A 83 6.07 4.57 2.84
N VAL A 84 7.06 5.35 3.27
CA VAL A 84 7.92 5.02 4.42
C VAL A 84 7.11 4.96 5.72
N TYR A 85 6.29 5.97 6.01
CA TYR A 85 5.45 6.00 7.22
C TYR A 85 4.47 4.84 7.26
N ASP A 86 3.87 4.53 6.11
CA ASP A 86 2.99 3.37 5.97
C ASP A 86 3.72 2.06 6.30
N ARG A 87 4.92 1.86 5.76
CA ARG A 87 5.70 0.63 6.02
C ARG A 87 6.09 0.54 7.49
N LEU A 88 6.49 1.64 8.12
CA LEU A 88 6.85 1.66 9.54
C LEU A 88 5.65 1.39 10.44
N ASN A 89 4.49 1.99 10.16
CA ASN A 89 3.25 1.73 10.89
C ASN A 89 2.79 0.28 10.76
N GLU A 90 2.84 -0.28 9.54
CA GLU A 90 2.50 -1.68 9.30
C GLU A 90 3.45 -2.62 10.04
N LEU A 91 4.76 -2.38 10.00
CA LEU A 91 5.73 -3.15 10.78
C LEU A 91 5.43 -3.07 12.28
N ALA A 92 5.24 -1.85 12.80
CA ALA A 92 5.03 -1.61 14.22
C ALA A 92 3.80 -2.33 14.75
N ILE A 93 2.64 -2.24 14.06
CA ILE A 93 1.42 -2.90 14.52
C ILE A 93 1.50 -4.43 14.41
N LEU A 94 2.12 -4.97 13.35
CA LEU A 94 2.29 -6.41 13.17
C LEU A 94 3.19 -6.99 14.28
N LEU A 95 4.30 -6.32 14.59
CA LEU A 95 5.18 -6.72 15.69
C LEU A 95 4.50 -6.56 17.06
N ALA A 96 3.74 -5.49 17.27
CA ALA A 96 3.01 -5.27 18.51
C ALA A 96 1.98 -6.39 18.77
N LEU A 97 1.24 -6.80 17.74
CA LEU A 97 0.30 -7.93 17.83
C LEU A 97 1.02 -9.24 18.14
N ALA A 98 2.18 -9.50 17.53
CA ALA A 98 2.97 -10.68 17.81
C ALA A 98 3.53 -10.67 19.24
N PHE A 99 4.06 -9.53 19.69
CA PHE A 99 4.63 -9.36 21.01
C PHE A 99 3.58 -9.50 22.12
N ALA A 100 2.37 -8.98 21.90
CA ALA A 100 1.24 -9.13 22.82
C ALA A 100 0.60 -10.53 22.79
N GLY A 101 1.12 -11.46 21.98
CA GLY A 101 0.65 -12.86 21.92
C GLY A 101 -0.59 -13.09 21.06
N TYR A 102 -1.03 -12.10 20.27
CA TYR A 102 -2.18 -12.23 19.38
C TYR A 102 -1.88 -12.94 18.05
N ALA A 103 -0.60 -13.06 17.70
CA ALA A 103 -0.12 -13.78 16.53
C ALA A 103 1.32 -14.28 16.75
N THR A 104 1.79 -15.19 15.90
CA THR A 104 3.18 -15.64 15.96
C THR A 104 4.11 -14.62 15.30
N LEU A 105 5.32 -14.47 15.85
CA LEU A 105 6.35 -13.59 15.29
C LEU A 105 6.71 -13.97 13.84
N MET A 106 6.74 -15.28 13.55
CA MET A 106 6.98 -15.79 12.19
C MET A 106 5.91 -15.30 11.22
N LEU A 107 4.63 -15.38 11.60
CA LEU A 107 3.54 -14.93 10.72
C LEU A 107 3.55 -13.42 10.52
N ALA A 108 3.82 -12.63 11.57
CA ALA A 108 3.99 -11.19 11.45
C ALA A 108 5.14 -10.83 10.50
N GLY A 109 6.29 -11.53 10.61
CA GLY A 109 7.43 -11.36 9.71
C GLY A 109 7.12 -11.72 8.26
N LEU A 110 6.45 -12.87 8.03
CA LEU A 110 6.04 -13.29 6.69
C LEU A 110 5.02 -12.31 6.07
N ALA A 111 4.03 -11.88 6.83
CA ALA A 111 3.06 -10.88 6.39
C ALA A 111 3.76 -9.57 6.01
N PHE A 112 4.68 -9.09 6.83
CA PHE A 112 5.43 -7.87 6.53
C PHE A 112 6.35 -8.03 5.30
N LEU A 113 7.00 -9.19 5.14
CA LEU A 113 7.81 -9.47 3.97
C LEU A 113 6.99 -9.42 2.67
N THR A 114 5.82 -10.07 2.64
CA THR A 114 4.99 -10.06 1.41
C THR A 114 4.40 -8.69 1.13
N ILE A 115 4.10 -7.91 2.18
CA ILE A 115 3.76 -6.51 2.06
C ILE A 115 4.87 -5.72 1.33
N LEU A 116 6.14 -5.86 1.74
CA LEU A 116 7.26 -5.17 1.10
C LEU A 116 7.44 -5.59 -0.37
N LEU A 117 7.34 -6.90 -0.63
CA LEU A 117 7.44 -7.44 -1.99
C LEU A 117 6.33 -6.88 -2.89
N SER A 118 5.09 -6.86 -2.40
CA SER A 118 3.96 -6.28 -3.13
C SER A 118 4.17 -4.78 -3.41
N THR A 119 4.64 -4.01 -2.41
CA THR A 119 4.93 -2.58 -2.57
C THR A 119 6.05 -2.32 -3.58
N ALA A 120 7.05 -3.19 -3.69
CA ALA A 120 8.13 -3.05 -4.67
C ALA A 120 7.65 -3.23 -6.12
N VAL A 121 6.61 -4.04 -6.34
CA VAL A 121 6.08 -4.35 -7.68
C VAL A 121 4.97 -3.38 -8.11
N GLU A 122 4.26 -2.78 -7.15
CA GLU A 122 3.14 -1.86 -7.37
C GLU A 122 3.43 -0.74 -8.41
N PRO A 123 4.58 -0.05 -8.41
CA PRO A 123 4.85 1.02 -9.39
C PRO A 123 4.85 0.54 -10.85
N TYR A 124 5.10 -0.75 -11.08
CA TYR A 124 5.17 -1.35 -12.41
C TYR A 124 3.86 -2.04 -12.80
N SER A 125 3.20 -2.70 -11.84
CA SER A 125 1.95 -3.41 -12.07
C SER A 125 0.71 -2.52 -11.99
N HIS A 126 0.81 -1.40 -11.25
CA HIS A 126 -0.32 -0.58 -10.79
C HIS A 126 -1.41 -1.40 -10.07
N PHE A 127 -1.00 -2.48 -9.40
CA PHE A 127 -1.89 -3.36 -8.67
C PHE A 127 -1.53 -3.37 -7.19
N ASP A 128 -2.42 -2.84 -6.35
CA ASP A 128 -2.36 -2.96 -4.89
C ASP A 128 -3.72 -3.42 -4.36
N PRO A 129 -3.78 -4.45 -3.50
CA PRO A 129 -5.02 -4.89 -2.88
C PRO A 129 -5.69 -3.82 -2.00
N GLY A 130 -4.94 -2.89 -1.42
CA GLY A 130 -5.48 -1.72 -0.71
C GLY A 130 -6.19 -1.98 0.62
N PHE A 131 -6.33 -3.23 1.10
CA PHE A 131 -7.11 -3.53 2.31
C PHE A 131 -6.28 -4.00 3.52
N LYS A 132 -4.94 -3.92 3.45
CA LYS A 132 -3.99 -4.57 4.38
C LYS A 132 -4.28 -4.26 5.85
N ARG A 133 -4.33 -2.99 6.22
CA ARG A 133 -4.57 -2.56 7.61
C ARG A 133 -6.06 -2.62 8.02
N PHE A 134 -6.98 -2.66 7.06
CA PHE A 134 -8.41 -2.79 7.33
C PHE A 134 -8.76 -4.19 7.86
N ILE A 135 -8.02 -5.22 7.43
CA ILE A 135 -8.18 -6.60 7.90
C ILE A 135 -7.91 -6.75 9.41
N ILE A 136 -7.09 -5.88 10.00
CA ILE A 136 -6.80 -5.89 11.44
C ILE A 136 -8.07 -5.62 12.27
N TYR A 137 -9.00 -4.78 11.79
CA TYR A 137 -10.27 -4.52 12.49
C TYR A 137 -11.18 -5.74 12.52
N PHE A 138 -11.20 -6.53 11.43
CA PHE A 138 -11.91 -7.81 11.43
C PHE A 138 -11.24 -8.83 12.34
N GLY A 139 -9.91 -8.84 12.41
CA GLY A 139 -9.17 -9.65 13.38
C GLY A 139 -9.54 -9.31 14.83
N TYR A 140 -9.63 -8.02 15.15
CA TYR A 140 -10.12 -7.53 16.43
C TYR A 140 -11.56 -7.96 16.70
N ALA A 141 -12.49 -7.69 15.76
CA ALA A 141 -13.89 -8.06 15.90
C ALA A 141 -14.06 -9.57 16.08
N ALA A 142 -13.33 -10.38 15.32
CA ALA A 142 -13.36 -11.84 15.45
C ALA A 142 -12.85 -12.32 16.81
N THR A 143 -11.78 -11.70 17.30
CA THR A 143 -11.20 -12.02 18.62
C THR A 143 -12.17 -11.65 19.74
N MET A 144 -12.82 -10.50 19.66
CA MET A 144 -13.68 -9.99 20.73
C MET A 144 -15.10 -10.56 20.73
N LEU A 145 -15.71 -10.74 19.55
CA LEU A 145 -17.09 -11.19 19.42
C LEU A 145 -17.18 -12.72 19.44
N PHE A 146 -16.25 -13.40 18.78
CA PHE A 146 -16.32 -14.85 18.58
C PHE A 146 -15.27 -15.64 19.39
N HIS A 147 -14.39 -14.96 20.12
CA HIS A 147 -13.35 -15.60 20.96
C HIS A 147 -12.45 -16.58 20.19
N VAL A 148 -12.26 -16.32 18.89
CA VAL A 148 -11.34 -17.06 18.01
C VAL A 148 -10.03 -16.30 17.89
N PRO A 149 -8.92 -16.93 17.43
CA PRO A 149 -7.64 -16.23 17.20
C PRO A 149 -7.71 -15.31 15.96
N GLY A 150 -8.55 -14.27 16.03
CA GLY A 150 -8.92 -13.43 14.91
C GLY A 150 -7.74 -12.63 14.33
N PHE A 151 -6.85 -12.12 15.18
CA PHE A 151 -5.64 -11.44 14.71
C PHE A 151 -4.69 -12.37 13.95
N GLN A 152 -4.52 -13.60 14.41
CA GLN A 152 -3.71 -14.59 13.69
C GLN A 152 -4.30 -14.91 12.32
N ILE A 153 -5.62 -15.05 12.23
CA ILE A 153 -6.32 -15.23 10.95
C ILE A 153 -6.14 -13.99 10.06
N ALA A 154 -6.31 -12.79 10.61
CA ALA A 154 -6.13 -11.53 9.90
C ALA A 154 -4.72 -11.40 9.29
N LEU A 155 -3.67 -11.72 10.05
CA LEU A 155 -2.30 -11.71 9.55
C LEU A 155 -2.06 -12.78 8.46
N GLY A 156 -2.69 -13.95 8.59
CA GLY A 156 -2.68 -14.97 7.53
C GLY A 156 -3.31 -14.48 6.23
N VAL A 157 -4.46 -13.78 6.32
CA VAL A 157 -5.12 -13.17 5.17
C VAL A 157 -4.23 -12.08 4.55
N ILE A 158 -3.62 -11.22 5.36
CA ILE A 158 -2.68 -10.19 4.89
C ILE A 158 -1.52 -10.84 4.14
N PHE A 159 -0.91 -11.89 4.72
CA PHE A 159 0.19 -12.62 4.10
C PHE A 159 -0.21 -13.19 2.72
N LEU A 160 -1.31 -13.95 2.66
CA LEU A 160 -1.76 -14.60 1.42
C LEU A 160 -2.21 -13.60 0.36
N ALA A 161 -2.89 -12.53 0.75
CA ALA A 161 -3.33 -11.49 -0.16
C ALA A 161 -2.14 -10.76 -0.80
N ASN A 162 -1.14 -10.38 0.00
CA ASN A 162 0.05 -9.71 -0.52
C ASN A 162 0.96 -10.65 -1.32
N LEU A 163 1.04 -11.93 -0.94
CA LEU A 163 1.78 -12.93 -1.74
C LEU A 163 1.13 -13.11 -3.11
N SER A 164 -0.19 -13.26 -3.15
CA SER A 164 -0.96 -13.34 -4.39
C SER A 164 -0.81 -12.07 -5.23
N ALA A 165 -0.83 -10.91 -4.57
CA ALA A 165 -0.66 -9.62 -5.25
C ALA A 165 0.74 -9.43 -5.82
N PHE A 166 1.77 -9.87 -5.11
CA PHE A 166 3.13 -9.89 -5.62
C PHE A 166 3.23 -10.80 -6.85
N ALA A 167 2.72 -12.03 -6.77
CA ALA A 167 2.76 -12.99 -7.88
C ALA A 167 1.98 -12.51 -9.11
N ALA A 168 0.77 -11.99 -8.94
CA ALA A 168 0.00 -11.40 -10.02
C ALA A 168 0.67 -10.13 -10.55
N GLY A 169 1.21 -9.32 -9.65
CA GLY A 169 1.86 -8.05 -9.95
C GLY A 169 3.09 -8.23 -10.84
N THR A 170 3.93 -9.24 -10.59
CA THR A 170 5.12 -9.50 -11.43
C THR A 170 4.73 -9.90 -12.84
N VAL A 171 3.69 -10.74 -12.98
CA VAL A 171 3.14 -11.12 -14.28
C VAL A 171 2.58 -9.90 -15.02
N ILE A 172 1.78 -9.07 -14.34
CA ILE A 172 1.21 -7.84 -14.93
C ILE A 172 2.32 -6.86 -15.34
N ALA A 173 3.34 -6.69 -14.50
CA ALA A 173 4.48 -5.80 -14.77
C ALA A 173 5.24 -6.25 -16.01
N ASP A 174 5.49 -7.56 -16.17
CA ASP A 174 6.16 -8.13 -17.34
C ASP A 174 5.35 -7.87 -18.63
N TYR A 175 4.03 -8.17 -18.61
CA TYR A 175 3.15 -7.89 -19.74
C TYR A 175 3.13 -6.41 -20.14
N ARG A 176 3.09 -5.50 -19.15
CA ARG A 176 3.08 -4.06 -19.42
C ARG A 176 4.42 -3.57 -19.97
N LEU A 177 5.52 -4.08 -19.45
CA LEU A 177 6.86 -3.75 -19.93
C LEU A 177 7.01 -4.17 -21.39
N GLN A 178 6.53 -5.37 -21.74
CA GLN A 178 6.58 -5.85 -23.11
C GLN A 178 5.70 -5.02 -24.05
N ALA A 179 4.47 -4.69 -23.64
CA ALA A 179 3.60 -3.82 -24.44
C ALA A 179 4.21 -2.43 -24.68
N GLU A 180 5.01 -1.91 -23.74
CA GLU A 180 5.74 -0.65 -23.94
C GLU A 180 6.91 -0.81 -24.91
N ILE A 181 7.70 -1.88 -24.80
CA ILE A 181 8.79 -2.18 -25.74
C ILE A 181 8.26 -2.32 -27.16
N ASP A 182 7.18 -3.08 -27.36
CA ASP A 182 6.56 -3.28 -28.67
C ASP A 182 6.06 -1.96 -29.27
N ARG A 183 5.47 -1.08 -28.45
CA ARG A 183 5.06 0.26 -28.88
C ARG A 183 6.25 1.11 -29.32
N GLN A 184 7.32 1.14 -28.54
CA GLN A 184 8.53 1.89 -28.86
C GLN A 184 9.22 1.34 -30.12
N ALA A 185 9.27 0.01 -30.26
CA ALA A 185 9.81 -0.65 -31.45
C ALA A 185 9.00 -0.30 -32.72
N MET A 186 7.67 -0.23 -32.63
CA MET A 186 6.81 0.19 -33.75
C MET A 186 7.07 1.65 -34.15
N ILE A 187 7.11 2.58 -33.19
CA ILE A 187 7.41 4.01 -33.43
C ILE A 187 8.81 4.16 -34.05
N ARG A 188 9.78 3.41 -33.52
CA ARG A 188 11.15 3.41 -34.05
C ARG A 188 11.19 2.91 -35.49
N ARG A 189 10.49 1.82 -35.82
CA ARG A 189 10.42 1.25 -37.18
C ARG A 189 9.78 2.23 -38.17
N GLU A 190 8.75 2.97 -37.75
CA GLU A 190 8.14 4.03 -38.58
C GLU A 190 9.14 5.16 -38.87
N ASN A 191 9.88 5.61 -37.85
CA ASN A 191 10.91 6.64 -38.01
C ASN A 191 12.07 6.16 -38.88
N GLU A 192 12.55 4.92 -38.71
CA GLU A 192 13.62 4.34 -39.53
C GLU A 192 13.21 4.21 -41.00
N ARG A 193 11.96 3.79 -41.27
CA ARG A 193 11.41 3.73 -42.63
C ARG A 193 11.31 5.13 -43.25
N ALA A 194 10.87 6.13 -42.50
CA ALA A 194 10.82 7.51 -42.96
C ALA A 194 12.21 8.08 -43.28
N MET A 195 13.25 7.61 -42.59
CA MET A 195 14.65 8.02 -42.79
C MET A 195 15.43 7.13 -43.78
N GLY A 196 14.84 6.06 -44.32
CA GLY A 196 15.52 5.14 -45.23
C GLY A 196 16.63 4.29 -44.59
N LEU A 197 16.59 4.11 -43.26
CA LEU A 197 17.59 3.33 -42.52
C LEU A 197 17.32 1.81 -42.63
N PRO A 198 18.36 0.96 -42.61
CA PRO A 198 18.20 -0.48 -42.60
C PRO A 198 17.57 -0.99 -41.28
N PRO A 199 16.76 -2.07 -41.32
CA PRO A 199 16.08 -2.59 -40.14
C PRO A 199 17.09 -3.19 -39.14
N GLN A 200 16.89 -2.89 -37.86
CA GLN A 200 17.71 -3.43 -36.77
C GLN A 200 17.15 -4.76 -36.22
N PRO A 201 18.00 -5.56 -35.51
CA PRO A 201 17.59 -6.85 -34.94
C PRO A 201 16.40 -6.73 -33.98
N GLU A 202 15.56 -7.76 -33.91
CA GLU A 202 14.40 -7.78 -33.00
C GLU A 202 14.81 -7.91 -31.54
N ASP A 203 14.04 -7.25 -30.67
CA ASP A 203 14.22 -7.36 -29.22
C ASP A 203 13.90 -8.79 -28.76
N PRO A 204 14.66 -9.34 -27.80
CA PRO A 204 14.48 -10.70 -27.34
C PRO A 204 13.11 -10.88 -26.65
N PRO A 205 12.41 -12.01 -26.90
CA PRO A 205 11.12 -12.30 -26.29
C PRO A 205 11.22 -12.43 -24.76
N SER A 206 10.17 -11.99 -24.06
CA SER A 206 10.07 -12.04 -22.59
C SER A 206 10.22 -13.46 -22.04
N PHE A 207 10.56 -13.56 -20.76
CA PHE A 207 10.68 -14.86 -20.08
C PHE A 207 9.38 -15.67 -20.15
N LEU A 208 8.22 -15.03 -20.01
CA LEU A 208 6.91 -15.70 -20.09
C LEU A 208 6.58 -16.15 -21.52
N SER A 209 6.87 -15.34 -22.54
CA SER A 209 6.67 -15.79 -23.93
C SER A 209 7.52 -17.01 -24.29
N LYS A 210 8.73 -17.13 -23.72
CA LYS A 210 9.57 -18.35 -23.83
C LYS A 210 9.05 -19.53 -23.03
N LEU A 211 8.31 -19.28 -21.95
CA LEU A 211 7.75 -20.33 -21.07
C LEU A 211 6.45 -20.93 -21.61
N PHE A 212 5.72 -20.17 -22.43
CA PHE A 212 4.45 -20.57 -23.03
C PHE A 212 4.51 -20.83 -24.54
N SER A 213 5.71 -20.80 -25.16
CA SER A 213 5.99 -21.21 -26.55
C SER A 213 6.48 -22.64 -26.63
#